data_AF-A0A382GJG1-F1
#
_entry.id   AF-A0A382GJG1-F1
#
_cell.length_a   1.000
_cell.length_b   1.000
_cell.length_c   1.000
_cell.angle_alpha   90.00
_cell.angle_beta   90.00
_cell.angle_gamma   90.00
#
_symmetry.space_group_name_H-M   'P 1'
#
loop_
_entity.id
_entity.type
_entity.pdbx_description
1 polymer ?
#
loop_
_entity_poly.entity_id
_entity_poly.type
_entity_poly.pdbx_seq_one_letter_code
_entity_poly.pdbx_strand_id
1 'polypeptide(L)'
;VHRKDELGVLSINGIGRMNRSRCWILFFLLAPVAVAPEDAQPLLGYDEEAVIGQRLLENAFDELLAADDLRQWMRRLSARPHHVGSAYGKQNAEYLAELFTSWGYETEIERYDILLPVPERRQLELVEPRKFTASLAERTLSEDPSTAVRDDLLPPYNAYSVDGDVTAELVFVNYATPEDFEMLARYGISVEGKIVIARYGRIFRGIKPKVAAEHGAIGTILYSDPANDGYAKGDVYPKGGFKN
;
A
#
# COMPACT_ATOMS: atom_id res chain seq x y z
N VAL A 1 -40.66 -12.92 24.35
CA VAL A 1 -42.00 -12.28 24.42
C VAL A 1 -42.36 -11.84 23.01
N HIS A 2 -43.55 -12.27 22.57
CA HIS A 2 -44.24 -12.11 21.27
C HIS A 2 -43.79 -10.93 20.38
N ARG A 3 -43.48 -11.12 19.08
CA ARG A 3 -44.31 -11.54 17.90
C ARG A 3 -45.21 -10.40 17.39
N LYS A 4 -45.09 -10.13 16.07
CA LYS A 4 -46.10 -9.72 15.05
C LYS A 4 -45.48 -8.67 14.12
N ASP A 5 -45.15 -8.98 12.86
CA ASP A 5 -46.01 -9.29 11.71
C ASP A 5 -47.17 -8.29 11.56
N GLU A 6 -47.21 -7.53 10.47
CA GLU A 6 -48.31 -7.61 9.49
C GLU A 6 -48.10 -6.68 8.27
N LEU A 7 -48.26 -7.31 7.10
CA LEU A 7 -48.48 -6.72 5.78
C LEU A 7 -49.96 -6.35 5.61
N GLY A 8 -50.24 -5.28 4.85
CA GLY A 8 -51.56 -4.93 4.28
C GLY A 8 -51.32 -3.90 3.16
N VAL A 9 -51.28 -4.22 1.86
CA VAL A 9 -52.30 -4.72 0.90
C VAL A 9 -53.44 -3.71 0.62
N LEU A 10 -53.73 -3.54 -0.70
CA LEU A 10 -54.96 -3.03 -1.36
C LEU A 10 -55.15 -1.50 -1.42
N SER A 11 -55.69 -0.87 -2.47
CA SER A 11 -56.35 -1.34 -3.71
C SER A 11 -56.39 -0.20 -4.73
N ILE A 12 -56.38 -0.55 -6.00
CA ILE A 12 -56.74 0.30 -7.14
C ILE A 12 -58.22 0.03 -7.46
N ASN A 13 -59.03 1.07 -7.69
CA ASN A 13 -60.36 1.10 -8.33
C ASN A 13 -60.77 2.58 -8.38
N GLY A 14 -61.41 3.19 -9.37
CA GLY A 14 -61.96 2.73 -10.64
C GLY A 14 -62.49 3.97 -11.40
N ILE A 15 -62.52 3.79 -12.72
CA ILE A 15 -63.19 4.48 -13.83
C ILE A 15 -64.31 5.49 -13.49
N GLY A 16 -64.26 6.67 -14.13
CA GLY A 16 -65.36 7.64 -14.19
C GLY A 16 -65.29 8.48 -15.49
N ARG A 17 -66.41 8.51 -16.21
CA ARG A 17 -66.57 8.88 -17.63
C ARG A 17 -66.93 10.38 -17.79
N MET A 18 -66.13 11.09 -18.60
CA MET A 18 -66.47 12.12 -19.59
C MET A 18 -67.60 13.13 -19.27
N ASN A 19 -67.26 14.43 -19.14
CA ASN A 19 -68.12 15.48 -19.68
C ASN A 19 -67.33 16.70 -20.18
N ARG A 20 -67.77 17.22 -21.32
CA ARG A 20 -67.21 18.35 -22.07
C ARG A 20 -67.38 19.65 -21.28
N SER A 21 -66.35 20.50 -21.23
CA SER A 21 -66.44 21.95 -21.50
C SER A 21 -65.13 22.70 -21.24
N ARG A 22 -64.69 23.43 -22.26
CA ARG A 22 -63.96 24.71 -22.20
C ARG A 22 -62.56 24.74 -21.54
N CYS A 23 -61.57 24.44 -22.39
CA CYS A 23 -60.41 25.28 -22.69
C CYS A 23 -60.08 26.43 -21.70
N TRP A 24 -59.02 26.25 -20.91
CA TRP A 24 -58.01 27.27 -20.59
C TRP A 24 -56.68 26.53 -20.36
N ILE A 25 -55.84 26.47 -21.39
CA ILE A 25 -54.45 26.01 -21.25
C ILE A 25 -53.70 27.19 -20.61
N LEU A 26 -53.49 27.13 -19.30
CA LEU A 26 -52.51 27.96 -18.61
C LEU A 26 -51.14 27.32 -18.88
N PHE A 27 -50.43 27.89 -19.84
CA PHE A 27 -49.02 27.59 -20.08
C PHE A 27 -48.22 28.22 -18.92
N PHE A 28 -48.03 27.47 -17.83
CA PHE A 28 -47.00 27.82 -16.86
C PHE A 28 -45.65 27.66 -17.56
N LEU A 29 -45.07 28.77 -17.99
CA LEU A 29 -43.65 28.87 -18.26
C LEU A 29 -42.94 28.51 -16.94
N LEU A 30 -42.57 27.24 -16.80
CA LEU A 30 -41.58 26.82 -15.82
C LEU A 30 -40.26 27.42 -16.32
N ALA A 31 -39.96 28.64 -15.89
CA ALA A 31 -38.61 29.16 -15.99
C ALA A 31 -37.71 28.18 -15.23
N PRO A 32 -36.59 27.72 -15.81
CA PRO A 32 -35.62 26.98 -15.03
C PRO A 32 -35.21 27.90 -13.88
N VAL A 33 -35.48 27.48 -12.65
CA VAL A 33 -34.86 28.10 -11.48
C VAL A 33 -33.38 27.86 -11.68
N ALA A 34 -32.65 28.91 -12.05
CA ALA A 34 -31.21 28.90 -12.00
C ALA A 34 -30.86 28.59 -10.55
N VAL A 35 -30.37 27.37 -10.30
CA VAL A 35 -29.70 27.05 -9.04
C VAL A 35 -28.50 27.98 -9.03
N ALA A 36 -28.58 29.03 -8.20
CA ALA A 36 -27.43 29.88 -7.94
C ALA A 36 -26.27 28.96 -7.51
N PRO A 37 -25.05 29.14 -8.04
CA PRO A 37 -23.92 28.35 -7.62
C PRO A 37 -23.82 28.46 -6.09
N GLU A 38 -23.87 27.30 -5.46
CA GLU A 38 -23.73 27.11 -4.02
C GLU A 38 -22.55 27.97 -3.53
N ASP A 39 -22.84 28.87 -2.59
CA ASP A 39 -21.99 29.95 -2.08
C ASP A 39 -20.49 29.69 -2.31
N ALA A 40 -19.87 30.48 -3.17
CA ALA A 40 -18.44 30.46 -3.40
C ALA A 40 -17.74 30.80 -2.08
N GLN A 41 -17.40 29.77 -1.30
CA GLN A 41 -16.62 29.92 -0.07
C GLN A 41 -15.40 30.78 -0.40
N PRO A 42 -15.16 31.88 0.33
CA PRO A 42 -14.05 32.77 0.05
C PRO A 42 -12.76 31.98 0.15
N LEU A 43 -11.93 32.05 -0.90
CA LEU A 43 -10.60 31.46 -0.88
C LEU A 43 -9.66 32.46 -0.20
N LEU A 44 -8.93 32.00 0.83
CA LEU A 44 -8.00 32.84 1.55
C LEU A 44 -6.92 33.37 0.59
N GLY A 45 -6.78 34.69 0.51
CA GLY A 45 -5.79 35.35 -0.35
C GLY A 45 -6.25 35.66 -1.78
N TYR A 46 -7.52 35.42 -2.11
CA TYR A 46 -8.12 35.76 -3.40
C TYR A 46 -9.17 36.87 -3.23
N ASP A 47 -9.26 37.78 -4.21
CA ASP A 47 -10.43 38.65 -4.34
C ASP A 47 -11.60 37.90 -5.02
N GLU A 48 -12.78 38.51 -5.04
CA GLU A 48 -14.01 37.87 -5.53
C GLU A 48 -13.93 37.44 -6.99
N GLU A 49 -13.25 38.20 -7.85
CA GLU A 49 -13.07 37.87 -9.27
C GLU A 49 -12.09 36.72 -9.45
N ALA A 50 -10.97 36.74 -8.70
CA ALA A 50 -9.96 35.69 -8.72
C ALA A 50 -10.49 34.35 -8.18
N VAL A 51 -11.44 34.36 -7.23
CA VAL A 51 -12.12 33.13 -6.76
C VAL A 51 -12.86 32.43 -7.90
N ILE A 52 -13.52 33.18 -8.79
CA ILE A 52 -14.25 32.60 -9.92
C ILE A 52 -13.25 31.95 -10.89
N GLY A 53 -12.19 32.67 -11.25
CA GLY A 53 -11.15 32.16 -12.14
C GLY A 53 -10.47 30.90 -11.60
N GLN A 54 -10.14 30.90 -10.30
CA GLN A 54 -9.54 29.75 -9.62
C GLN A 54 -10.46 28.53 -9.64
N ARG A 55 -11.74 28.69 -9.31
CA ARG A 55 -12.69 27.56 -9.31
C ARG A 55 -12.95 27.01 -10.72
N LEU A 56 -12.98 27.87 -11.73
CA LEU A 56 -13.07 27.41 -13.12
C LEU A 56 -11.84 26.59 -13.52
N LEU A 57 -10.65 27.01 -13.10
CA LEU A 57 -9.41 26.27 -13.35
C LEU A 57 -9.39 24.93 -12.61
N GLU A 58 -9.79 24.90 -11.34
CA GLU A 58 -9.91 23.67 -10.53
C GLU A 58 -10.88 22.68 -11.17
N ASN A 59 -12.09 23.13 -11.54
CA ASN A 59 -13.07 22.28 -12.21
C ASN A 59 -12.54 21.75 -13.55
N ALA A 60 -11.92 22.62 -14.36
CA ALA A 60 -11.33 22.21 -15.62
C ALA A 60 -10.18 21.21 -15.43
N PHE A 61 -9.38 21.36 -14.37
CA PHE A 61 -8.34 20.40 -14.02
C PHE A 61 -8.91 19.05 -13.59
N ASP A 62 -9.94 19.05 -12.73
CA ASP A 62 -10.59 17.84 -12.26
C ASP A 62 -11.25 17.06 -13.41
N GLU A 63 -11.81 17.75 -14.40
CA GLU A 63 -12.35 17.14 -15.63
C GLU A 63 -11.30 16.40 -16.46
N LEU A 64 -10.01 16.73 -16.33
CA LEU A 64 -8.91 16.06 -17.02
C LEU A 64 -8.43 14.78 -16.30
N LEU A 65 -8.83 14.56 -15.05
CA LEU A 65 -8.37 13.41 -14.26
C LEU A 65 -9.17 12.16 -14.61
N ALA A 66 -8.54 11.23 -15.33
CA ALA A 66 -9.15 9.95 -15.69
C ALA A 66 -8.64 8.79 -14.80
N ALA A 67 -9.55 8.17 -14.03
CA ALA A 67 -9.22 7.01 -13.21
C ALA A 67 -8.72 5.80 -14.03
N ASP A 68 -9.10 5.71 -15.30
CA ASP A 68 -8.64 4.65 -16.21
C ASP A 68 -7.17 4.80 -16.59
N ASP A 69 -6.62 6.02 -16.61
CA ASP A 69 -5.20 6.24 -16.85
C ASP A 69 -4.38 5.67 -15.69
N LEU A 70 -4.74 6.01 -14.44
CA LEU A 70 -4.10 5.45 -13.24
C LEU A 70 -4.14 3.93 -13.23
N ARG A 71 -5.26 3.33 -13.63
CA ARG A 71 -5.43 1.87 -13.69
C ARG A 71 -4.50 1.24 -14.73
N GLN A 72 -4.37 1.85 -15.91
CA GLN A 72 -3.48 1.38 -16.97
C GLN A 72 -2.01 1.52 -16.58
N TRP A 73 -1.62 2.67 -16.04
CA TRP A 73 -0.25 2.91 -15.56
C TRP A 73 0.13 1.94 -14.45
N MET A 74 -0.74 1.74 -13.45
CA MET A 74 -0.48 0.78 -12.38
C MET A 74 -0.24 -0.62 -12.96
N ARG A 75 -1.11 -1.10 -13.86
CA ARG A 75 -0.95 -2.42 -14.51
C ARG A 75 0.38 -2.54 -15.25
N ARG A 76 0.80 -1.50 -15.99
CA ARG A 76 2.08 -1.50 -16.71
C ARG A 76 3.25 -1.48 -15.75
N LEU A 77 3.26 -0.54 -14.81
CA LEU A 77 4.39 -0.30 -13.92
C LEU A 77 4.63 -1.46 -12.95
N SER A 78 3.59 -2.21 -12.56
CA SER A 78 3.68 -3.36 -11.65
C SER A 78 3.68 -4.74 -12.32
N ALA A 79 3.68 -4.83 -13.65
CA ALA A 79 3.49 -6.12 -14.33
C ALA A 79 4.61 -7.14 -14.08
N ARG A 80 5.83 -6.69 -13.76
CA ARG A 80 7.01 -7.52 -13.52
C ARG A 80 7.89 -6.93 -12.40
N PRO A 81 8.75 -7.74 -11.75
CA PRO A 81 9.76 -7.25 -10.82
C PRO A 81 10.59 -6.11 -11.43
N HIS A 82 10.71 -5.01 -10.69
CA HIS A 82 11.33 -3.76 -11.15
C HIS A 82 12.27 -3.15 -10.10
N HIS A 83 13.11 -3.98 -9.49
CA HIS A 83 14.10 -3.54 -8.52
C HIS A 83 15.13 -2.58 -9.16
N VAL A 84 15.86 -1.84 -8.32
CA VAL A 84 16.89 -0.89 -8.77
C VAL A 84 17.91 -1.59 -9.66
N GLY A 85 18.15 -1.07 -10.86
CA GLY A 85 19.05 -1.66 -11.86
C GLY A 85 18.45 -2.76 -12.76
N SER A 86 17.20 -3.16 -12.54
CA SER A 86 16.54 -4.19 -13.36
C SER A 86 16.19 -3.72 -14.77
N ALA A 87 16.11 -4.67 -15.71
CA ALA A 87 15.71 -4.38 -17.09
C ALA A 87 14.30 -3.80 -17.19
N TYR A 88 13.34 -4.34 -16.41
CA TYR A 88 11.96 -3.82 -16.41
C TYR A 88 11.84 -2.47 -15.70
N GLY A 89 12.66 -2.21 -14.68
CA GLY A 89 12.80 -0.88 -14.07
C GLY A 89 13.23 0.17 -15.08
N LYS A 90 14.21 -0.13 -15.94
CA LYS A 90 14.60 0.74 -17.06
C LYS A 90 13.46 0.98 -18.04
N GLN A 91 12.74 -0.07 -18.45
CA GLN A 91 11.59 0.05 -19.35
C GLN A 91 10.47 0.92 -18.76
N ASN A 92 10.26 0.87 -17.44
CA ASN A 92 9.31 1.73 -16.77
C ASN A 92 9.78 3.20 -16.78
N ALA A 93 11.07 3.47 -16.58
CA ALA A 93 11.62 4.83 -16.66
C ALA A 93 11.47 5.42 -18.08
N GLU A 94 11.78 4.64 -19.11
CA GLU A 94 11.61 5.03 -20.52
C GLU A 94 10.14 5.32 -20.84
N TYR A 95 9.22 4.45 -20.40
CA TYR A 95 7.78 4.66 -20.57
C TYR A 95 7.28 5.96 -19.90
N LEU A 96 7.74 6.24 -18.68
CA LEU A 96 7.37 7.48 -17.99
C LEU A 96 7.94 8.71 -18.70
N ALA A 97 9.16 8.62 -19.23
CA ALA A 97 9.75 9.72 -19.99
C ALA A 97 8.98 10.02 -21.30
N GLU A 98 8.52 8.98 -21.99
CA GLU A 98 7.64 9.12 -23.16
C GLU A 98 6.33 9.82 -22.80
N LEU A 99 5.70 9.45 -21.68
CA LEU A 99 4.48 10.11 -21.20
C LEU A 99 4.72 11.59 -20.90
N PHE A 100 5.74 11.94 -20.12
CA PHE A 100 6.07 13.34 -19.82
C PHE A 100 6.36 14.14 -21.08
N THR A 101 7.14 13.58 -22.01
CA THR A 101 7.40 14.22 -23.31
C THR A 101 6.09 14.46 -24.07
N SER A 102 5.18 13.47 -24.09
CA SER A 102 3.88 13.59 -24.77
C SER A 102 2.97 14.67 -24.18
N TRP A 103 3.13 14.97 -22.89
CA TRP A 103 2.41 16.04 -22.19
C TRP A 103 3.06 17.42 -22.36
N GLY A 104 4.18 17.50 -23.10
CA GLY A 104 4.86 18.75 -23.41
C GLY A 104 5.95 19.15 -22.42
N TYR A 105 6.39 18.25 -21.53
CA TYR A 105 7.51 18.51 -20.62
C TYR A 105 8.86 18.30 -21.33
N GLU A 106 9.82 19.18 -21.06
CA GLU A 106 11.24 18.90 -21.32
C GLU A 106 11.68 17.76 -20.40
N THR A 107 12.08 16.63 -20.98
CA THR A 107 12.24 15.36 -20.26
C THR A 107 13.59 14.72 -20.58
N GLU A 108 14.34 14.35 -19.54
CA GLU A 108 15.60 13.63 -19.63
C GLU A 108 15.64 12.47 -18.62
N ILE A 109 16.33 11.38 -18.97
CA ILE A 109 16.61 10.27 -18.05
C ILE A 109 18.07 10.38 -17.61
N GLU A 110 18.26 10.73 -16.36
CA GLU A 110 19.57 10.80 -15.73
C GLU A 110 20.02 9.45 -15.19
N ARG A 111 21.30 9.10 -15.41
CA ARG A 111 21.90 7.84 -14.97
C ARG A 111 22.92 8.07 -13.87
N TYR A 112 22.77 7.30 -12.79
CA TYR A 112 23.76 7.20 -11.72
C TYR A 112 24.18 5.74 -11.53
N ASP A 113 25.49 5.52 -11.42
CA ASP A 113 26.02 4.22 -11.02
C ASP A 113 26.17 4.19 -9.50
N ILE A 114 25.50 3.23 -8.85
CA ILE A 114 25.44 3.11 -7.39
C ILE A 114 25.83 1.71 -6.93
N LEU A 115 26.23 1.59 -5.66
CA LEU A 115 26.43 0.30 -5.02
C LEU A 115 25.10 -0.26 -4.49
N LEU A 116 24.64 -1.36 -5.09
CA LEU A 116 23.49 -2.14 -4.61
C LEU A 116 23.91 -3.61 -4.41
N PRO A 117 24.15 -4.06 -3.18
CA PRO A 117 24.46 -5.46 -2.93
C PRO A 117 23.22 -6.33 -3.13
N VAL A 118 23.40 -7.49 -3.73
CA VAL A 118 22.39 -8.54 -3.93
C VAL A 118 23.01 -9.86 -3.47
N PRO A 119 22.31 -10.68 -2.65
CA PRO A 119 22.91 -11.87 -2.07
C PRO A 119 23.07 -12.98 -3.11
N GLU A 120 24.23 -13.64 -3.10
CA GLU A 120 24.47 -14.86 -3.89
C GLU A 120 23.89 -16.10 -3.21
N ARG A 121 24.02 -16.17 -1.88
CA ARG A 121 23.56 -17.30 -1.07
C ARG A 121 22.83 -16.80 0.17
N ARG A 122 21.77 -17.52 0.54
CA ARG A 122 21.02 -17.28 1.79
C ARG A 122 20.67 -18.63 2.39
N GLN A 123 20.86 -18.75 3.70
CA GLN A 123 20.48 -19.94 4.46
C GLN A 123 20.12 -19.51 5.88
N LEU A 124 19.09 -20.12 6.45
CA LEU A 124 18.73 -19.94 7.84
C LEU A 124 18.20 -21.27 8.38
N GLU A 125 18.90 -21.80 9.37
CA GLU A 125 18.61 -23.09 9.96
C GLU A 125 18.56 -22.99 11.48
N LEU A 126 17.56 -23.64 12.06
CA LEU A 126 17.60 -24.06 13.45
C LEU A 126 18.25 -25.44 13.48
N VAL A 127 19.44 -25.53 14.06
CA VAL A 127 20.18 -26.80 14.15
C VAL A 127 19.77 -27.63 15.36
N GLU A 128 19.44 -26.96 16.47
CA GLU A 128 19.03 -27.53 17.75
C GLU A 128 17.92 -26.67 18.41
N PRO A 129 17.09 -27.23 19.30
CA PRO A 129 17.02 -28.64 19.68
C PRO A 129 16.34 -29.52 18.63
N ARG A 130 15.72 -28.90 17.61
CA ARG A 130 15.14 -29.58 16.45
C ARG A 130 15.67 -28.95 15.18
N LYS A 131 15.78 -29.76 14.13
CA LYS A 131 16.18 -29.27 12.82
C LYS A 131 15.02 -28.57 12.12
N PHE A 132 15.25 -27.36 11.64
CA PHE A 132 14.34 -26.63 10.75
C PHE A 132 15.14 -25.78 9.79
N THR A 133 14.79 -25.83 8.50
CA THR A 133 15.39 -24.97 7.47
C THR A 133 14.32 -24.03 6.96
N ALA A 134 14.56 -22.73 7.05
CA ALA A 134 13.63 -21.72 6.53
C ALA A 134 13.66 -21.73 5.00
N SER A 135 12.49 -21.65 4.36
CA SER A 135 12.40 -21.61 2.88
C SER A 135 13.05 -20.35 2.29
N LEU A 136 13.00 -19.24 3.04
CA LEU A 136 13.45 -17.91 2.61
C LEU A 136 12.86 -17.50 1.24
N ALA A 137 11.66 -18.00 0.95
CA ALA A 137 10.92 -17.79 -0.28
C ALA A 137 9.45 -17.57 0.07
N GLU A 138 8.83 -16.58 -0.58
CA GLU A 138 7.40 -16.33 -0.48
C GLU A 138 6.61 -17.46 -1.14
N ARG A 139 5.43 -17.77 -0.60
CA ARG A 139 4.58 -18.83 -1.15
C ARG A 139 3.94 -18.36 -2.46
N THR A 140 3.82 -19.28 -3.41
CA THR A 140 2.96 -19.08 -4.59
C THR A 140 1.53 -19.44 -4.23
N LEU A 141 0.60 -18.62 -4.67
CA LEU A 141 -0.83 -18.73 -4.45
C LEU A 141 -1.52 -19.03 -5.78
N SER A 142 -2.38 -20.04 -5.80
CA SER A 142 -3.15 -20.40 -7.01
C SER A 142 -4.12 -19.30 -7.44
N GLU A 143 -4.59 -18.53 -6.48
CA GLU A 143 -5.56 -17.45 -6.61
C GLU A 143 -4.94 -16.18 -7.22
N ASP A 144 -3.61 -16.06 -7.16
CA ASP A 144 -2.88 -14.93 -7.72
C ASP A 144 -1.62 -15.40 -8.48
N PRO A 145 -1.71 -15.55 -9.82
CA PRO A 145 -0.59 -15.96 -10.65
C PRO A 145 0.63 -15.03 -10.57
N SER A 146 0.48 -13.78 -10.14
CA SER A 146 1.64 -12.87 -9.99
C SER A 146 2.62 -13.37 -8.92
N THR A 147 2.13 -14.08 -7.90
CA THR A 147 2.96 -14.72 -6.86
C THR A 147 3.77 -15.92 -7.35
N ALA A 148 3.54 -16.37 -8.58
CA ALA A 148 4.33 -17.40 -9.26
C ALA A 148 5.50 -16.81 -10.07
N VAL A 149 5.54 -15.50 -10.29
CA VAL A 149 6.59 -14.85 -11.08
C VAL A 149 7.89 -14.82 -10.27
N ARG A 150 8.90 -15.55 -10.74
CA ARG A 150 10.23 -15.62 -10.10
C ARG A 150 11.36 -15.06 -10.95
N ASP A 151 11.16 -14.93 -12.26
CA ASP A 151 12.16 -14.37 -13.17
C ASP A 151 12.44 -12.92 -12.80
N ASP A 152 13.72 -12.55 -12.72
CA ASP A 152 14.21 -11.23 -12.29
C ASP A 152 13.71 -10.74 -10.91
N LEU A 153 13.10 -11.62 -10.10
CA LEU A 153 12.67 -11.31 -8.74
C LEU A 153 13.85 -11.45 -7.78
N LEU A 154 14.21 -10.36 -7.10
CA LEU A 154 15.17 -10.45 -6.01
C LEU A 154 14.58 -11.25 -4.86
N PRO A 155 15.36 -12.14 -4.25
CA PRO A 155 14.91 -12.86 -3.08
C PRO A 155 14.70 -11.93 -1.87
N PRO A 156 13.97 -12.36 -0.81
CA PRO A 156 13.96 -11.64 0.46
C PRO A 156 15.36 -11.54 1.08
N TYR A 157 15.80 -10.32 1.38
CA TYR A 157 17.08 -10.02 2.01
C TYR A 157 17.09 -8.63 2.66
N ASN A 158 18.09 -8.37 3.50
CA ASN A 158 18.37 -7.03 4.01
C ASN A 158 19.54 -6.44 3.23
N ALA A 159 19.28 -5.46 2.36
CA ALA A 159 20.32 -4.77 1.61
C ALA A 159 21.37 -4.16 2.55
N TYR A 160 22.64 -4.24 2.14
CA TYR A 160 23.83 -3.85 2.90
C TYR A 160 24.14 -4.71 4.13
N SER A 161 23.50 -5.87 4.29
CA SER A 161 24.01 -6.89 5.21
C SER A 161 25.42 -7.30 4.79
N VAL A 162 26.31 -7.48 5.77
CA VAL A 162 27.63 -8.09 5.55
C VAL A 162 27.47 -9.58 5.25
N ASP A 163 28.42 -10.13 4.51
CA ASP A 163 28.54 -11.56 4.32
C ASP A 163 28.96 -12.25 5.63
N GLY A 164 28.46 -13.46 5.86
CA GLY A 164 28.83 -14.23 7.04
C GLY A 164 28.10 -15.57 7.14
N ASP A 165 28.74 -16.50 7.83
CA ASP A 165 28.17 -17.78 8.26
C ASP A 165 28.44 -17.93 9.76
N VAL A 166 27.38 -17.87 10.55
CA VAL A 166 27.46 -17.90 12.01
C VAL A 166 26.43 -18.89 12.56
N THR A 167 26.85 -19.67 13.56
CA THR A 167 25.97 -20.55 14.32
C THR A 167 26.13 -20.22 15.79
N ALA A 168 25.04 -19.80 16.44
CA ALA A 168 25.02 -19.48 17.86
C ALA A 168 23.60 -19.59 18.42
N GLU A 169 23.48 -19.43 19.74
CA GLU A 169 22.19 -19.37 20.42
C GLU A 169 21.34 -18.19 19.90
N LEU A 170 20.03 -18.36 19.97
CA LEU A 170 19.04 -17.38 19.52
C LEU A 170 18.43 -16.64 20.71
N VAL A 171 18.45 -15.31 20.70
CA VAL A 171 17.77 -14.47 21.70
C VAL A 171 16.69 -13.63 21.04
N PHE A 172 15.47 -13.69 21.58
CA PHE A 172 14.41 -12.79 21.16
C PHE A 172 14.56 -11.43 21.82
N VAL A 173 14.61 -10.36 21.02
CA VAL A 173 14.88 -8.99 21.48
C VAL A 173 13.72 -8.03 21.19
N ASN A 174 12.48 -8.55 21.11
CA ASN A 174 11.28 -7.75 20.84
C ASN A 174 11.40 -6.88 19.57
N TYR A 175 11.46 -5.55 19.66
CA TYR A 175 11.64 -4.66 18.52
C TYR A 175 13.10 -4.21 18.34
N ALA A 176 14.03 -4.73 19.14
CA ALA A 176 15.44 -4.34 19.17
C ALA A 176 15.62 -2.82 19.36
N THR A 177 14.76 -2.18 20.16
CA THR A 177 15.03 -0.81 20.61
C THR A 177 16.10 -0.81 21.70
N PRO A 178 16.80 0.30 21.96
CA PRO A 178 17.74 0.39 23.08
C PRO A 178 17.13 -0.09 24.41
N GLU A 179 15.87 0.26 24.67
CA GLU A 179 15.14 -0.14 25.88
C GLU A 179 14.88 -1.65 25.96
N ASP A 180 14.69 -2.32 24.81
CA ASP A 180 14.56 -3.78 24.77
C ASP A 180 15.86 -4.46 25.24
N PHE A 181 17.03 -3.93 24.86
CA PHE A 181 18.33 -4.45 25.33
C PHE A 181 18.60 -4.14 26.80
N GLU A 182 18.25 -2.93 27.26
CA GLU A 182 18.29 -2.61 28.69
C GLU A 182 17.42 -3.56 29.51
N MET A 183 16.24 -3.89 29.00
CA MET A 183 15.32 -4.83 29.65
C MET A 183 15.96 -6.23 29.76
N LEU A 184 16.55 -6.74 28.68
CA LEU A 184 17.25 -8.03 28.71
C LEU A 184 18.40 -8.03 29.73
N ALA A 185 19.19 -6.97 29.77
CA ALA A 185 20.28 -6.83 30.73
C ALA A 185 19.76 -6.84 32.19
N ARG A 186 18.62 -6.20 32.48
CA ARG A 186 17.98 -6.24 33.81
C ARG A 186 17.53 -7.65 34.20
N TYR A 187 17.18 -8.49 33.23
CA TYR A 187 16.86 -9.90 33.44
C TYR A 187 18.10 -10.82 33.41
N GLY A 188 19.31 -10.27 33.29
CA GLY A 188 20.55 -11.05 33.23
C GLY A 188 20.74 -11.81 31.91
N ILE A 189 20.05 -11.42 30.84
CA ILE A 189 20.15 -12.03 29.52
C ILE A 189 21.15 -11.23 28.69
N SER A 190 22.28 -11.85 28.35
CA SER A 190 23.28 -11.28 27.43
C SER A 190 23.02 -11.74 25.99
N VAL A 191 23.21 -10.83 25.03
CA VAL A 191 23.18 -11.11 23.59
C VAL A 191 24.58 -11.24 22.98
N GLU A 192 25.63 -11.05 23.78
CA GLU A 192 27.01 -11.12 23.32
C GLU A 192 27.34 -12.52 22.76
N GLY A 193 27.86 -12.56 21.53
CA GLY A 193 28.16 -13.81 20.83
C GLY A 193 26.93 -14.57 20.33
N LYS A 194 25.72 -13.99 20.40
CA LYS A 194 24.46 -14.64 20.04
C LYS A 194 23.86 -14.06 18.76
N ILE A 195 22.95 -14.81 18.15
CA ILE A 195 22.08 -14.32 17.08
C ILE A 195 20.83 -13.77 17.73
N VAL A 196 20.43 -12.54 17.38
CA VAL A 196 19.17 -11.96 17.86
C VAL A 196 18.06 -12.12 16.83
N ILE A 197 16.82 -12.33 17.28
CA ILE A 197 15.62 -12.26 16.45
C ILE A 197 14.70 -11.15 16.92
N ALA A 198 14.31 -10.28 16.00
CA ALA A 198 13.55 -9.07 16.28
C ALA A 198 12.38 -8.89 15.31
N ARG A 199 11.32 -8.25 15.81
CA ARG A 199 10.15 -7.84 15.04
C ARG A 199 10.47 -6.60 14.21
N TYR A 200 9.95 -6.54 13.00
CA TYR A 200 9.78 -5.27 12.29
C TYR A 200 8.86 -4.32 13.06
N GLY A 201 9.04 -3.01 12.83
CA GLY A 201 8.27 -1.93 13.44
C GLY A 201 9.02 -1.15 14.52
N ARG A 202 8.36 -0.12 15.05
CA ARG A 202 8.82 0.84 16.08
C ARG A 202 9.98 1.74 15.68
N ILE A 203 11.09 1.17 15.23
CA ILE A 203 12.28 1.90 14.78
C ILE A 203 12.68 1.47 13.37
N PHE A 204 13.48 2.30 12.69
CA PHE A 204 14.00 1.98 11.38
C PHE A 204 14.79 0.66 11.41
N ARG A 205 14.54 -0.21 10.43
CA ARG A 205 15.09 -1.58 10.39
C ARG A 205 16.61 -1.64 10.41
N GLY A 206 17.31 -0.64 9.87
CA GLY A 206 18.77 -0.58 9.87
C GLY A 206 19.38 -0.26 11.24
N ILE A 207 18.60 0.32 12.15
CA ILE A 207 19.07 0.60 13.52
C ILE A 207 19.13 -0.69 14.36
N LYS A 208 18.21 -1.64 14.11
CA LYS A 208 18.12 -2.90 14.87
C LYS A 208 19.44 -3.70 14.87
N PRO A 209 20.04 -4.06 13.71
CA PRO A 209 21.30 -4.79 13.69
C PRO A 209 22.47 -3.94 14.22
N LYS A 210 22.45 -2.61 14.04
CA LYS A 210 23.45 -1.72 14.63
C LYS A 210 23.44 -1.83 16.16
N VAL A 211 22.28 -1.65 16.80
CA VAL A 211 22.15 -1.70 18.25
C VAL A 211 22.45 -3.11 18.78
N ALA A 212 22.01 -4.15 18.07
CA ALA A 212 22.35 -5.53 18.42
C ALA A 212 23.88 -5.76 18.41
N ALA A 213 24.57 -5.29 17.38
CA ALA A 213 26.03 -5.38 17.28
C ALA A 213 26.74 -4.56 18.38
N GLU A 214 26.22 -3.39 18.75
CA GLU A 214 26.74 -2.59 19.87
C GLU A 214 26.64 -3.32 21.23
N HIS A 215 25.74 -4.29 21.35
CA HIS A 215 25.62 -5.19 22.51
C HIS A 215 26.32 -6.55 22.31
N GLY A 216 27.12 -6.68 21.24
CA GLY A 216 27.94 -7.86 20.96
C GLY A 216 27.22 -9.00 20.23
N ALA A 217 26.00 -8.81 19.73
CA ALA A 217 25.34 -9.81 18.91
C ALA A 217 26.10 -9.99 17.58
N ILE A 218 26.15 -11.23 17.09
CA ILE A 218 26.89 -11.62 15.88
C ILE A 218 26.00 -11.87 14.67
N GLY A 219 24.68 -11.73 14.84
CA GLY A 219 23.70 -11.86 13.76
C GLY A 219 22.35 -11.29 14.18
N THR A 220 21.57 -10.83 13.20
CA THR A 220 20.21 -10.31 13.45
C THR A 220 19.24 -10.86 12.41
N ILE A 221 18.18 -11.50 12.89
CA ILE A 221 17.05 -11.98 12.10
C ILE A 221 15.90 -11.01 12.31
N LEU A 222 15.30 -10.53 11.22
CA LEU A 222 14.10 -9.70 11.25
C LEU A 222 12.91 -10.47 10.71
N TYR A 223 11.77 -10.38 11.39
CA TYR A 223 10.53 -10.97 10.92
C TYR A 223 9.33 -10.02 11.06
N SER A 224 8.33 -10.19 10.19
CA SER A 224 7.05 -9.49 10.29
C SER A 224 6.13 -10.25 11.25
N ASP A 225 5.85 -9.67 12.40
CA ASP A 225 4.98 -10.31 13.41
C ASP A 225 3.50 -10.18 13.00
N PRO A 226 2.72 -11.28 12.97
CA PRO A 226 1.30 -11.23 12.61
C PRO A 226 0.46 -10.34 13.53
N ALA A 227 0.90 -10.08 14.77
CA ALA A 227 0.27 -9.12 15.67
C ALA A 227 0.31 -7.68 15.14
N ASN A 228 1.27 -7.37 14.26
CA ASN A 228 1.47 -6.05 13.67
C ASN A 228 0.94 -5.97 12.23
N ASP A 229 1.17 -7.00 11.43
CA ASP A 229 0.83 -7.02 10.01
C ASP A 229 0.64 -8.47 9.54
N GLY A 230 -0.54 -9.03 9.85
CA GLY A 230 -0.90 -10.40 9.50
C GLY A 230 -2.28 -10.76 10.03
N TYR A 231 -2.54 -12.06 10.18
CA TYR A 231 -3.87 -12.60 10.52
C TYR A 231 -4.49 -12.06 11.83
N ALA A 232 -3.71 -11.48 12.74
CA ALA A 232 -4.25 -10.87 13.95
C ALA A 232 -4.83 -9.46 13.73
N LYS A 233 -4.58 -8.84 12.57
CA LYS A 233 -5.12 -7.54 12.18
C LYS A 233 -6.33 -7.63 11.24
N GLY A 234 -6.47 -8.72 10.52
CA GLY A 234 -7.59 -8.96 9.60
C GLY A 234 -7.26 -10.06 8.60
N ASP A 235 -8.09 -10.16 7.56
CA ASP A 235 -7.89 -11.14 6.50
C ASP A 235 -6.55 -10.94 5.78
N VAL A 236 -5.83 -12.04 5.59
CA VAL A 236 -4.52 -12.05 4.91
C VAL A 236 -4.69 -12.21 3.40
N TYR A 237 -3.66 -11.81 2.66
CA TYR A 237 -3.64 -11.96 1.20
C TYR A 237 -3.83 -13.44 0.79
N PRO A 238 -4.72 -13.75 -0.18
CA PRO A 238 -5.39 -12.83 -1.11
C PRO A 238 -6.78 -12.36 -0.67
N LYS A 239 -7.28 -12.80 0.49
CA LYS A 239 -8.63 -12.44 0.97
C LYS A 239 -8.70 -11.01 1.53
N GLY A 240 -7.59 -10.53 2.09
CA GLY A 240 -7.45 -9.15 2.57
C GLY A 240 -6.05 -8.60 2.35
N GLY A 241 -5.79 -7.41 2.90
CA GLY A 241 -4.56 -6.66 2.66
C GLY A 241 -3.39 -7.00 3.60
N PHE A 242 -3.59 -7.87 4.60
CA PHE A 242 -2.53 -8.20 5.56
C PHE A 242 -1.63 -9.33 5.06
N LYS A 243 -0.40 -9.41 5.58
CA LYS A 243 0.58 -10.44 5.16
C LYS A 243 0.18 -11.87 5.57
N ASN A 244 0.53 -12.84 4.72
CA ASN A 244 0.32 -14.28 4.89
C ASN A 244 1.61 -14.99 5.35
#